data_AF-A0A3A2Z0X5-F1
#
_entry.id   AF-A0A3A2Z0X5-F1
#
_cell.length_a   1.000
_cell.length_b   1.000
_cell.length_c   1.000
_cell.angle_alpha   90.00
_cell.angle_beta   90.00
_cell.angle_gamma   90.00
#
_symmetry.space_group_name_H-M   'P 1'
#
loop_
_entity.id
_entity.type
_entity.pdbx_description
1 polymer ?
#
loop_
_entity_poly.entity_id
_entity_poly.type
_entity_poly.pdbx_seq_one_letter_code
_entity_poly.pdbx_strand_id
1 'polypeptide(L)'
;MNSTTFAAPVTYTDYFNDIAAYNVHLNIFEKLWAAWYAYMQNDVLATGIMSFAMHELVYFGRCVPFMIMDKIPYFRRYKIQA
;
A
#
# COMPACT_ATOMS: atom_id res chain seq x y z
N MET A 1 19.02 27.67 -30.87
CA MET A 1 18.35 27.79 -29.55
C MET A 1 17.88 26.40 -29.19
N ASN A 2 18.65 25.68 -28.37
CA ASN A 2 18.34 24.30 -28.02
C ASN A 2 17.81 24.29 -26.59
N SER A 3 16.51 24.53 -26.47
CA SER A 3 15.81 24.49 -25.19
C SER A 3 15.63 23.02 -24.81
N THR A 4 16.54 22.48 -24.00
CA THR A 4 16.28 21.24 -23.27
C THR A 4 15.23 21.56 -22.21
N THR A 5 13.96 21.42 -22.56
CA THR A 5 12.87 21.45 -21.58
C THR A 5 13.07 20.26 -20.67
N PHE A 6 13.55 20.49 -19.44
CA PHE A 6 13.50 19.49 -18.39
C PHE A 6 12.03 19.12 -18.21
N ALA A 7 11.64 17.94 -18.68
CA ALA A 7 10.33 17.40 -18.39
C ALA A 7 10.19 17.32 -16.87
N ALA A 8 9.09 17.82 -16.33
CA ALA A 8 8.82 17.71 -14.91
C ALA A 8 8.87 16.22 -14.52
N PRO A 9 9.45 15.87 -13.36
CA PRO A 9 9.47 14.50 -12.90
C PRO A 9 8.03 13.98 -12.77
N VAL A 10 7.75 12.87 -13.44
CA VAL A 10 6.43 12.23 -13.43
C VAL A 10 6.16 11.71 -12.03
N THR A 11 5.06 12.13 -11.42
CA THR A 11 4.72 11.79 -10.04
C THR A 11 3.80 10.57 -10.00
N TYR A 12 3.77 9.84 -8.88
CA TYR A 12 2.83 8.72 -8.68
C TYR A 12 1.37 9.08 -9.02
N THR A 13 0.95 10.28 -8.64
CA THR A 13 -0.41 10.78 -8.91
C THR A 13 -0.71 10.90 -10.41
N ASP A 14 0.29 11.21 -11.23
CA ASP A 14 0.13 11.29 -12.68
C ASP A 14 -0.15 9.90 -13.25
N TYR A 15 0.65 8.89 -12.87
CA TYR A 15 0.40 7.49 -13.22
C TYR A 15 -0.97 6.99 -12.76
N PHE A 16 -1.37 7.36 -11.54
CA PHE A 16 -2.68 6.98 -11.02
C PHE A 16 -3.82 7.61 -11.82
N ASN A 17 -3.73 8.89 -12.15
CA ASN A 17 -4.73 9.60 -12.93
C ASN A 17 -4.86 9.02 -14.35
N ASP A 18 -3.73 8.72 -14.98
CA ASP A 18 -3.71 8.06 -16.30
C ASP A 18 -4.39 6.70 -16.24
N ILE A 19 -3.98 5.84 -15.30
CA ILE A 19 -4.56 4.50 -15.14
C ILE A 19 -6.04 4.56 -14.78
N ALA A 20 -6.45 5.52 -13.94
CA ALA A 20 -7.83 5.72 -13.56
C ALA A 20 -8.69 6.19 -14.76
N ALA A 21 -8.14 7.02 -15.64
CA ALA A 21 -8.80 7.50 -16.85
C ALA A 21 -8.92 6.40 -17.91
N TYR A 22 -7.87 5.61 -18.14
CA TYR A 22 -7.87 4.53 -19.13
C TYR A 22 -8.61 3.28 -18.67
N ASN A 23 -8.59 2.96 -17.37
CA ASN A 23 -9.18 1.74 -16.83
C ASN A 23 -10.32 2.04 -15.85
N VAL A 24 -11.37 2.69 -16.34
CA VAL A 24 -12.52 3.09 -15.52
C VAL A 24 -13.17 1.90 -14.79
N HIS A 25 -13.15 0.71 -15.40
CA HIS A 25 -13.73 -0.52 -14.88
C HIS A 25 -13.01 -1.13 -13.66
N LEU A 26 -11.73 -0.79 -13.44
CA LEU A 26 -10.94 -1.36 -12.35
C LEU A 26 -11.33 -0.75 -11.00
N ASN A 27 -11.25 -1.56 -9.95
CA ASN A 27 -11.47 -1.09 -8.59
C ASN A 27 -10.31 -0.16 -8.16
N ILE A 28 -10.53 0.69 -7.15
CA ILE A 28 -9.53 1.65 -6.65
C ILE A 28 -8.21 0.94 -6.28
N PHE A 29 -8.29 -0.25 -5.68
CA PHE A 29 -7.13 -1.03 -5.26
C PHE A 29 -6.30 -1.53 -6.45
N GLU A 30 -6.96 -1.98 -7.52
CA GLU A 30 -6.29 -2.45 -8.73
C GLU A 30 -5.63 -1.28 -9.47
N LYS A 31 -6.28 -0.11 -9.49
CA LYS A 31 -5.71 1.14 -10.03
C LYS A 31 -4.46 1.58 -9.25
N LEU A 32 -4.51 1.55 -7.92
CA LEU A 32 -3.36 1.87 -7.05
C LEU A 32 -2.21 0.87 -7.23
N TRP A 33 -2.54 -0.42 -7.36
CA TRP A 33 -1.58 -1.48 -7.64
C TRP A 33 -0.89 -1.27 -8.99
N ALA A 34 -1.66 -1.04 -10.05
CA ALA A 34 -1.10 -0.78 -11.38
C ALA A 34 -0.24 0.51 -11.39
N ALA A 35 -0.68 1.57 -10.70
CA ALA A 35 0.08 2.81 -10.55
C ALA A 35 1.40 2.60 -9.79
N TRP A 36 1.44 1.67 -8.82
CA TRP A 36 2.65 1.32 -8.09
C TRP A 36 3.70 0.65 -8.99
N TYR A 37 3.29 -0.30 -9.81
CA TYR A 37 4.18 -0.94 -10.79
C TYR A 37 4.67 0.06 -11.84
N ALA A 38 3.77 0.90 -12.36
CA ALA A 38 4.12 1.96 -13.31
C ALA A 38 5.08 2.99 -12.69
N TYR A 39 4.93 3.35 -11.42
CA TYR A 39 5.81 4.29 -10.75
C TYR A 39 7.21 3.70 -10.47
N MET A 40 7.28 2.44 -10.06
CA MET A 40 8.55 1.79 -9.69
C MET A 40 9.42 1.44 -10.90
N GLN A 41 8.85 1.31 -12.11
CA GLN A 41 9.55 1.00 -13.37
C GLN A 41 10.37 -0.32 -13.35
N ASN A 42 10.33 -1.09 -12.25
CA ASN A 42 11.04 -2.35 -12.06
C ASN A 42 10.15 -3.33 -11.28
N ASP A 43 9.69 -4.37 -11.98
CA ASP A 43 8.73 -5.34 -11.44
C ASP A 43 9.28 -6.14 -10.26
N VAL A 44 10.59 -6.42 -10.24
CA VAL A 44 11.24 -7.19 -9.16
C VAL A 44 11.24 -6.39 -7.86
N LEU A 45 11.62 -5.11 -7.95
CA LEU A 45 11.63 -4.23 -6.78
C LEU A 45 10.21 -3.90 -6.32
N ALA A 46 9.30 -3.60 -7.26
CA ALA A 46 7.90 -3.32 -6.95
C ALA A 46 7.24 -4.46 -6.19
N THR A 47 7.44 -5.70 -6.67
CA THR A 47 6.90 -6.91 -6.04
C THR A 47 7.58 -7.21 -4.72
N GLY A 48 8.91 -7.03 -4.62
CA GLY A 48 9.66 -7.25 -3.39
C GLY A 48 9.20 -6.35 -2.25
N ILE A 49 9.09 -5.04 -2.49
CA ILE A 49 8.63 -4.05 -1.50
C ILE A 49 7.18 -4.34 -1.09
N MET A 50 6.31 -4.63 -2.06
CA MET A 50 4.91 -4.90 -1.77
C MET A 50 4.71 -6.20 -0.98
N SER A 51 5.47 -7.24 -1.28
CA SER A 51 5.44 -8.50 -0.54
C SER A 51 5.95 -8.33 0.89
N PHE A 52 7.01 -7.52 1.07
CA PHE A 52 7.53 -7.17 2.39
C PHE A 52 6.50 -6.37 3.20
N ALA A 53 5.91 -5.32 2.62
CA ALA A 53 4.87 -4.53 3.27
C ALA A 53 3.64 -5.36 3.63
N MET A 54 3.20 -6.26 2.73
CA MET A 54 2.10 -7.18 2.99
C MET A 54 2.45 -8.14 4.14
N HIS A 55 3.66 -8.71 4.15
CA HIS A 55 4.14 -9.58 5.21
C HIS A 55 4.13 -8.87 6.57
N GLU A 56 4.68 -7.66 6.63
CA GLU A 56 4.69 -6.88 7.87
C GLU A 56 3.26 -6.51 8.31
N LEU A 57 2.41 -6.04 7.39
CA LEU A 57 1.03 -5.68 7.71
C LEU A 57 0.22 -6.87 8.26
N VAL A 58 0.39 -8.06 7.70
CA VAL A 58 -0.27 -9.27 8.23
C VAL A 58 0.36 -9.71 9.54
N TYR A 59 1.68 -9.70 9.64
CA TYR A 59 2.39 -10.13 10.84
C TYR A 59 2.04 -9.25 12.04
N PHE A 60 2.15 -7.92 11.90
CA PHE A 60 1.75 -6.96 12.92
C PHE A 60 0.22 -6.89 13.05
N GLY A 61 -0.53 -7.01 11.96
CA GLY A 61 -2.00 -7.01 11.99
C GLY A 61 -2.57 -8.12 12.88
N ARG A 62 -1.92 -9.29 12.95
CA ARG A 62 -2.32 -10.39 13.85
C ARG A 62 -2.26 -10.03 15.34
N CYS A 63 -1.45 -9.06 15.76
CA CYS A 63 -1.40 -8.64 17.15
C CYS A 63 -2.48 -7.60 17.51
N VAL A 64 -3.07 -6.93 16.51
CA VAL A 64 -4.10 -5.89 16.69
C VAL A 64 -5.34 -6.40 17.44
N PRO A 65 -5.93 -7.57 17.14
CA PRO A 65 -7.05 -8.09 17.89
C PRO A 65 -6.74 -8.30 19.37
N PHE A 66 -5.56 -8.81 19.70
CA PHE A 66 -5.14 -9.00 21.10
C PHE A 66 -4.94 -7.66 21.81
N MET A 67 -4.35 -6.66 21.13
CA MET A 67 -4.22 -5.31 21.66
C MET A 67 -5.57 -4.63 21.91
N ILE A 68 -6.56 -4.87 21.04
CA ILE A 68 -7.93 -4.38 21.21
C ILE A 68 -8.62 -5.10 22.38
N MET A 69 -8.50 -6.43 22.49
CA MET A 69 -9.07 -7.21 23.58
C MET A 69 -8.57 -6.74 24.95
N ASP A 70 -7.30 -6.32 25.05
CA ASP A 70 -6.72 -5.75 26.26
C ASP A 70 -7.37 -4.44 26.71
N LYS A 71 -7.95 -3.67 25.79
CA LYS A 71 -8.66 -2.42 26.10
C LYS A 71 -10.12 -2.65 26.48
N ILE A 72 -10.67 -3.82 26.22
CA ILE A 72 -12.06 -4.16 26.56
C ILE A 72 -12.09 -4.78 27.97
N PRO A 73 -12.74 -4.14 28.96
CA PRO A 73 -12.69 -4.58 30.36
C PRO A 73 -13.33 -5.96 30.59
N TYR A 74 -14.18 -6.43 29.68
CA TYR A 74 -14.81 -7.76 29.73
C TYR A 74 -13.82 -8.93 29.62
N PHE A 75 -12.70 -8.77 28.90
CA PHE A 75 -11.73 -9.84 28.66
C PHE A 75 -10.62 -9.92 29.71
N ARG A 76 -10.54 -8.94 30.64
CA ARG A 76 -9.56 -8.91 31.73
C ARG A 76 -9.67 -10.09 32.71
N ARG A 77 -10.84 -10.70 32.80
CA ARG A 77 -11.16 -11.84 33.69
C ARG A 77 -10.78 -13.21 33.14
N TYR A 78 -10.36 -13.29 31.86
CA TYR A 78 -9.84 -14.52 31.24
C TYR A 78 -8.33 -14.49 30.98
N LYS A 79 -7.64 -13.43 31.42
CA LYS A 79 -6.18 -13.37 31.36
C LYS A 79 -5.59 -14.27 32.45
N ILE A 80 -4.72 -15.19 32.03
CA ILE A 80 -3.99 -16.12 32.91
C ILE A 80 -2.80 -15.43 33.61
N GLN A 81 -2.37 -14.27 33.14
CA GLN A 81 -1.39 -13.43 33.84
C GLN A 81 -2.04 -12.10 34.23
N ALA A 82 -1.93 -11.79 35.53
CA ALA A 82 -2.40 -10.57 36.18
C ALA A 82 -1.71 -9.31 35.63
#